data_AF-A0A926F664-F1
#
_entry.id   AF-A0A926F664-F1
#
_cell.length_a   1.000
_cell.length_b   1.000
_cell.length_c   1.000
_cell.angle_alpha   90.00
_cell.angle_beta   90.00
_cell.angle_gamma   90.00
#
_symmetry.space_group_name_H-M   'P 1'
#
loop_
_entity.id
_entity.type
_entity.pdbx_description
1 polymer ?
#
loop_
_entity_poly.entity_id
_entity_poly.type
_entity_poly.pdbx_seq_one_letter_code
_entity_poly.pdbx_strand_id
1 'polypeptide(L)'
;MKTKRFVLCLFTALLLAGICCISCGNISRAKAENNSSMEVEDFNTFLEKFTSSAAYQYERIKFPLKTPITLLTDDGNSEKTFPFTKEKWPLLDGETLKVERITQDEGGIYVSQFTLDEPAHKVFEAGYEESEIDLRVEFELIGDKWYVTDCYTGWYGFDLPISELKETIQQVQEDNKTFKEIHP
;
A
#
# COMPACT_ATOMS: atom_id res chain seq x y z
N MET A 1 22.80 93.37 38.28
CA MET A 1 21.57 93.88 38.91
C MET A 1 20.59 92.72 39.07
N LYS A 2 20.12 92.50 40.31
CA LYS A 2 18.83 91.89 40.73
C LYS A 2 18.46 90.46 40.25
N THR A 3 17.90 89.53 41.01
CA THR A 3 17.59 89.31 42.43
C THR A 3 17.07 87.85 42.51
N LYS A 4 17.46 87.09 43.54
CA LYS A 4 16.92 85.75 43.89
C LYS A 4 15.44 85.83 44.32
N ARG A 5 14.67 84.74 44.22
CA ARG A 5 13.67 84.25 45.22
C ARG A 5 13.02 82.93 44.77
N PHE A 6 13.27 81.79 45.43
CA PHE A 6 12.63 81.23 46.66
C PHE A 6 11.42 80.33 46.32
N VAL A 7 11.50 78.99 46.51
CA VAL A 7 10.95 78.21 47.67
C VAL A 7 9.49 77.74 47.36
N LEU A 8 9.01 76.51 47.54
CA LEU A 8 8.99 75.59 48.71
C LEU A 8 8.30 74.25 48.30
N CYS A 9 8.83 73.10 48.74
CA CYS A 9 8.13 71.90 49.27
C CYS A 9 7.04 71.13 48.47
N LEU A 10 6.62 69.88 48.76
CA LEU A 10 6.88 68.87 49.82
C LEU A 10 6.38 67.50 49.25
N PHE A 11 7.21 66.45 49.37
CA PHE A 11 6.89 65.04 49.69
C PHE A 11 5.69 64.24 49.11
N THR A 12 6.04 62.98 48.72
CA THR A 12 5.27 61.70 48.84
C THR A 12 4.10 61.47 47.86
N ALA A 13 3.76 60.29 47.34
CA ALA A 13 4.01 58.91 47.77
C ALA A 13 3.63 57.88 46.66
N LEU A 14 4.09 56.64 46.87
CA LEU A 14 3.50 55.33 46.52
C LEU A 14 3.59 54.73 45.10
N LEU A 15 4.15 53.52 45.12
CA LEU A 15 4.10 52.39 44.18
C LEU A 15 2.66 51.88 43.94
N LEU A 16 2.35 51.36 42.74
CA LEU A 16 2.05 49.93 42.51
C LEU A 16 1.76 49.61 41.04
N ALA A 17 1.88 48.32 40.73
CA ALA A 17 1.84 47.64 39.44
C ALA A 17 0.55 47.80 38.62
N GLY A 18 0.68 47.69 37.30
CA GLY A 18 -0.42 47.56 36.35
C GLY A 18 0.06 47.15 34.97
N ILE A 19 -0.09 45.86 34.67
CA ILE A 19 0.27 45.15 33.44
C ILE A 19 -0.62 45.59 32.26
N CYS A 20 -0.04 45.86 31.08
CA CYS A 20 -0.40 45.23 29.80
C CYS A 20 0.29 45.89 28.59
N CYS A 21 1.14 45.08 27.96
CA CYS A 21 1.24 44.79 26.52
C CYS A 21 1.37 45.93 25.49
N ILE A 22 2.48 45.84 24.75
CA ILE A 22 2.64 45.72 23.28
C ILE A 22 3.82 46.59 22.83
N SER A 23 4.94 45.96 22.49
CA SER A 23 5.71 46.33 21.30
C SER A 23 6.80 45.30 21.02
N CYS A 24 6.61 44.61 19.89
CA CYS A 24 7.59 44.20 18.89
C CYS A 24 9.05 43.90 19.32
N GLY A 25 9.49 42.68 18.95
CA GLY A 25 10.88 42.50 18.52
C GLY A 25 11.47 41.12 18.75
N ASN A 26 11.38 40.28 17.71
CA ASN A 26 12.29 39.16 17.42
C ASN A 26 12.37 38.00 18.43
N ILE A 27 11.52 36.99 18.20
CA ILE A 27 11.96 35.61 18.25
C ILE A 27 11.75 35.06 16.84
N SER A 28 12.85 34.83 16.13
CA SER A 28 12.86 33.99 14.96
C SER A 28 12.28 32.64 15.37
N ARG A 29 10.98 32.43 15.10
CA ARG A 29 10.46 31.08 14.97
C ARG A 29 11.28 30.46 13.85
N ALA A 30 12.31 29.70 14.22
CA ALA A 30 12.66 28.54 13.44
C ALA A 30 11.37 27.73 13.35
N LYS A 31 10.65 27.97 12.26
CA LYS A 31 9.62 27.08 11.79
C LYS A 31 10.40 25.79 11.58
N ALA A 32 10.31 24.88 12.53
CA ALA A 32 10.59 23.48 12.26
C ALA A 32 9.55 23.13 11.20
N GLU A 33 9.93 23.37 9.94
CA GLU A 33 9.38 22.65 8.83
C GLU A 33 9.77 21.21 9.13
N ASN A 34 8.89 20.54 9.86
CA ASN A 34 8.78 19.10 9.77
C ASN A 34 8.30 18.84 8.35
N ASN A 35 9.21 19.02 7.39
CA ASN A 35 9.12 18.38 6.11
C ASN A 35 9.43 16.91 6.40
N SER A 36 8.50 16.23 7.07
CA SER A 36 8.34 14.81 6.86
C SER A 36 7.84 14.69 5.43
N SER A 37 8.74 14.90 4.46
CA SER A 37 8.58 14.30 3.16
C SER A 37 8.41 12.83 3.48
N MET A 38 7.17 12.35 3.46
CA MET A 38 6.90 10.93 3.49
C MET A 38 7.74 10.36 2.35
N GLU A 39 8.78 9.63 2.70
CA GLU A 39 9.67 9.03 1.73
C GLU A 39 8.82 8.05 0.95
N VAL A 40 8.69 8.30 -0.35
CA VAL A 40 7.92 7.43 -1.25
C VAL A 40 8.52 6.03 -1.14
N GLU A 41 7.69 5.05 -0.80
CA GLU A 41 8.14 3.68 -0.61
C GLU A 41 8.78 3.13 -1.89
N ASP A 42 10.01 2.60 -1.75
CA ASP A 42 10.69 1.88 -2.81
C ASP A 42 9.95 0.57 -3.14
N PHE A 43 9.73 0.32 -4.44
CA PHE A 43 8.93 -0.82 -4.88
C PHE A 43 9.58 -2.16 -4.56
N ASN A 44 10.91 -2.29 -4.70
CA ASN A 44 11.60 -3.55 -4.43
C ASN A 44 11.57 -3.89 -2.92
N THR A 45 11.77 -2.88 -2.07
CA THR A 45 11.63 -3.01 -0.62
C THR A 45 10.21 -3.39 -0.22
N PHE A 46 9.21 -2.81 -0.89
CA PHE A 46 7.82 -3.20 -0.74
C PHE A 46 7.60 -4.67 -1.11
N LEU A 47 8.08 -5.09 -2.29
CA LEU A 47 7.86 -6.43 -2.85
C LEU A 47 8.53 -7.52 -2.00
N GLU A 48 9.75 -7.27 -1.52
CA GLU A 48 10.45 -8.16 -0.60
C GLU A 48 9.61 -8.43 0.67
N LYS A 49 9.12 -7.36 1.32
CA LYS A 49 8.26 -7.49 2.50
C LYS A 49 6.90 -8.12 2.18
N PHE A 50 6.34 -7.78 1.02
CA PHE A 50 5.05 -8.30 0.55
C PHE A 50 5.10 -9.82 0.41
N THR A 51 6.19 -10.35 -0.13
CA THR A 51 6.39 -11.79 -0.36
C THR A 51 6.92 -12.54 0.85
N SER A 52 7.42 -11.86 1.88
CA SER A 52 8.03 -12.48 3.07
C SER A 52 7.18 -12.46 4.34
N SER A 53 6.03 -11.79 4.35
CA SER A 53 5.14 -11.71 5.52
C SER A 53 3.66 -11.72 5.11
N ALA A 54 2.91 -12.73 5.55
CA ALA A 54 1.49 -12.85 5.27
C ALA A 54 0.68 -11.69 5.86
N ALA A 55 0.99 -11.27 7.10
CA ALA A 55 0.34 -10.13 7.72
C ALA A 55 0.52 -8.85 6.90
N TYR A 56 1.76 -8.56 6.49
CA TYR A 56 2.08 -7.40 5.67
C TYR A 56 1.42 -7.48 4.29
N GLN A 57 1.41 -8.66 3.66
CA GLN A 57 0.76 -8.89 2.38
C GLN A 57 -0.72 -8.49 2.44
N TYR A 58 -1.47 -8.97 3.44
CA TYR A 58 -2.88 -8.61 3.61
C TYR A 58 -3.13 -7.13 3.91
N GLU A 59 -2.21 -6.44 4.59
CA GLU A 59 -2.32 -4.99 4.84
C GLU A 59 -2.14 -4.15 3.58
N ARG A 60 -1.41 -4.70 2.59
CA ARG A 60 -1.06 -4.02 1.34
C ARG A 60 -1.92 -4.45 0.16
N ILE A 61 -3.06 -5.09 0.40
CA ILE A 61 -4.04 -5.39 -0.65
C ILE A 61 -5.31 -4.57 -0.40
N LYS A 62 -5.81 -3.92 -1.45
CA LYS A 62 -7.09 -3.21 -1.41
C LYS A 62 -8.23 -4.20 -1.74
N PHE A 63 -8.82 -4.79 -0.71
CA PHE A 63 -10.02 -5.63 -0.88
C PHE A 63 -11.33 -4.81 -0.86
N PRO A 64 -12.37 -5.26 -1.58
CA PRO A 64 -12.29 -6.26 -2.65
C PRO A 64 -11.44 -5.73 -3.81
N LEU A 65 -10.81 -6.64 -4.56
CA LEU A 65 -10.04 -6.26 -5.75
C LEU A 65 -10.96 -5.64 -6.81
N LYS A 66 -10.38 -4.85 -7.72
CA LYS A 66 -11.13 -4.17 -8.79
C LYS A 66 -11.90 -5.17 -9.66
N THR A 67 -11.27 -6.28 -10.04
CA THR A 67 -11.86 -7.32 -10.87
C THR A 67 -12.46 -8.44 -9.99
N PRO A 68 -13.77 -8.72 -10.10
CA PRO A 68 -14.38 -9.86 -9.41
C PRO A 68 -13.98 -11.18 -10.08
N ILE A 69 -14.11 -12.28 -9.34
CA ILE A 69 -14.03 -13.63 -9.90
C ILE A 69 -15.26 -13.87 -10.76
N THR A 70 -15.09 -14.32 -12.00
CA THR A 70 -16.19 -14.61 -12.94
C THR A 70 -16.08 -16.05 -13.40
N LEU A 71 -17.10 -16.86 -13.12
CA LEU A 71 -17.14 -18.28 -13.45
C LEU A 71 -18.36 -18.61 -14.30
N LEU A 72 -18.25 -19.61 -15.16
CA LEU A 72 -19.39 -20.18 -15.86
C LEU A 72 -20.25 -21.02 -14.91
N THR A 73 -21.56 -21.00 -15.14
CA THR A 73 -22.49 -21.96 -14.53
C THR A 73 -22.22 -23.37 -15.04
N ASP A 74 -22.58 -24.40 -14.27
CA ASP A 74 -22.30 -25.80 -14.63
C ASP A 74 -22.96 -26.24 -15.95
N ASP A 75 -23.96 -25.50 -16.44
CA ASP A 75 -24.59 -25.72 -17.75
C ASP A 75 -23.89 -24.98 -18.92
N GLY A 76 -22.85 -24.20 -18.64
CA GLY A 76 -22.05 -23.43 -19.60
C GLY A 76 -22.78 -22.26 -20.26
N ASN A 77 -24.01 -21.94 -19.84
CA ASN A 77 -24.87 -20.99 -20.57
C ASN A 77 -24.87 -19.58 -19.98
N SER A 78 -24.31 -19.38 -18.78
CA SER A 78 -24.29 -18.09 -18.11
C SER A 78 -23.07 -17.91 -17.23
N GLU A 79 -22.73 -16.67 -16.93
CA GLU A 79 -21.65 -16.30 -16.02
C GLU A 79 -22.21 -15.85 -14.66
N LYS A 80 -21.44 -16.11 -13.59
CA LYS A 80 -21.70 -15.58 -12.27
C LYS A 80 -20.45 -14.93 -11.71
N THR A 81 -20.64 -13.77 -11.10
CA THR A 81 -19.58 -12.98 -10.49
C THR A 81 -19.57 -13.12 -8.98
N PHE A 82 -18.38 -13.16 -8.40
CA PHE A 82 -18.13 -13.24 -6.98
C PHE A 82 -17.09 -12.18 -6.57
N PRO A 83 -17.31 -11.44 -5.47
CA PRO A 83 -16.31 -10.50 -4.99
C PRO A 83 -14.99 -11.20 -4.66
N PHE A 84 -13.89 -10.67 -5.18
CA PHE A 84 -12.55 -11.13 -4.86
C PHE A 84 -12.08 -10.44 -3.57
N THR A 85 -12.31 -11.13 -2.46
CA THR A 85 -12.13 -10.65 -1.09
C THR A 85 -10.98 -11.40 -0.39
N LYS A 86 -10.60 -10.93 0.80
CA LYS A 86 -9.46 -11.44 1.57
C LYS A 86 -9.47 -12.96 1.78
N GLU A 87 -10.63 -13.56 1.99
CA GLU A 87 -10.76 -15.00 2.23
C GLU A 87 -10.52 -15.88 0.99
N LYS A 88 -10.44 -15.26 -0.20
CA LYS A 88 -10.15 -15.91 -1.49
C LYS A 88 -8.73 -15.60 -1.97
N TRP A 89 -7.95 -14.79 -1.27
CA TRP A 89 -6.63 -14.39 -1.73
C TRP A 89 -5.59 -15.52 -1.54
N PRO A 90 -4.94 -16.02 -2.61
CA PRO A 90 -3.77 -16.88 -2.47
C PRO A 90 -2.54 -16.03 -2.13
N LEU A 91 -1.87 -16.34 -1.02
CA LEU A 91 -0.64 -15.65 -0.61
C LEU A 91 0.48 -15.94 -1.62
N LEU A 92 1.14 -14.88 -2.07
CA LEU A 92 2.19 -14.94 -3.09
C LEU A 92 3.57 -14.90 -2.41
N ASP A 93 4.45 -15.83 -2.77
CA ASP A 93 5.83 -15.86 -2.30
C ASP A 93 6.79 -15.15 -3.27
N GLY A 94 8.08 -15.13 -2.90
CA GLY A 94 9.13 -14.47 -3.68
C GLY A 94 9.41 -15.17 -5.00
N GLU A 95 9.24 -16.49 -5.08
CA GLU A 95 9.42 -17.24 -6.32
C GLU A 95 8.28 -16.95 -7.32
N THR A 96 7.04 -16.83 -6.82
CA THR A 96 5.86 -16.50 -7.63
C THR A 96 5.99 -15.14 -8.33
N LEU A 97 6.61 -14.16 -7.68
CA LEU A 97 6.77 -12.79 -8.20
C LEU A 97 8.18 -12.50 -8.74
N LYS A 98 8.96 -13.56 -9.00
CA LYS A 98 10.30 -13.45 -9.58
C LYS A 98 10.20 -13.19 -11.08
N VAL A 99 11.06 -12.30 -11.60
CA VAL A 99 11.16 -12.05 -13.04
C VAL A 99 12.12 -13.06 -13.67
N GLU A 100 11.61 -13.92 -14.54
CA GLU A 100 12.41 -14.95 -15.21
C GLU A 100 11.78 -15.43 -16.53
N ARG A 101 12.61 -16.15 -17.31
CA ARG A 101 12.20 -16.85 -18.52
C ARG A 101 12.86 -18.22 -18.50
N ILE A 102 12.05 -19.27 -18.46
CA ILE A 102 12.51 -20.65 -18.30
C ILE A 102 12.02 -21.48 -19.48
N THR A 103 12.90 -22.29 -20.07
CA THR A 103 12.52 -23.34 -21.02
C THR A 103 12.37 -24.65 -20.27
N GLN A 104 11.17 -25.22 -20.29
CA GLN A 104 10.88 -26.52 -19.68
C GLN A 104 11.39 -27.67 -20.54
N ASP A 105 11.52 -28.86 -19.94
CA ASP A 105 12.03 -30.06 -20.62
C ASP A 105 11.16 -30.48 -21.82
N GLU A 106 9.84 -30.21 -21.77
CA GLU A 106 8.89 -30.43 -22.87
C GLU A 106 8.91 -29.35 -23.95
N GLY A 107 9.77 -28.33 -23.82
CA GLY A 107 9.95 -27.24 -24.78
C GLY A 107 9.05 -26.01 -24.55
N GLY A 108 8.12 -26.07 -23.59
CA GLY A 108 7.30 -24.92 -23.20
C GLY A 108 8.15 -23.80 -22.57
N ILE A 109 7.82 -22.54 -22.86
CA ILE A 109 8.51 -21.38 -22.29
C ILE A 109 7.62 -20.73 -21.24
N TYR A 110 8.05 -20.76 -19.98
CA TYR A 110 7.43 -20.01 -18.90
C TYR A 110 8.08 -18.62 -18.80
N VAL A 111 7.27 -17.57 -18.72
CA VAL A 111 7.71 -16.19 -18.61
C VAL A 111 6.98 -15.53 -17.45
N SER A 112 7.74 -14.85 -16.60
CA SER A 112 7.22 -13.99 -15.55
C SER A 112 7.94 -12.64 -15.62
N GLN A 113 7.18 -11.55 -15.75
CA GLN A 113 7.75 -10.22 -16.00
C GLN A 113 6.79 -9.09 -15.61
N PHE A 114 7.35 -7.88 -15.46
CA PHE A 114 6.54 -6.67 -15.43
C PHE A 114 6.18 -6.25 -16.87
N THR A 115 4.90 -6.34 -17.23
CA THR A 115 4.37 -5.87 -18.51
C THR A 115 4.09 -4.36 -18.49
N LEU A 116 3.91 -3.80 -17.30
CA LEU A 116 3.92 -2.36 -17.03
C LEU A 116 4.86 -2.05 -15.87
N ASP A 117 5.74 -1.08 -16.06
CA ASP A 117 6.75 -0.68 -15.07
C ASP A 117 6.85 0.85 -14.95
N GLU A 118 5.76 1.50 -14.55
CA GLU A 118 5.71 2.95 -14.35
C GLU A 118 6.05 3.34 -12.89
N PRO A 119 6.42 4.61 -12.61
CA PRO A 119 6.81 5.04 -11.26
C PRO A 119 5.75 4.86 -10.17
N ALA A 120 4.47 4.84 -10.54
CA ALA A 120 3.34 4.75 -9.60
C ALA A 120 2.35 3.60 -9.94
N HIS A 121 2.62 2.82 -10.99
CA HIS A 121 1.75 1.75 -11.45
C HIS A 121 2.58 0.66 -12.12
N LYS A 122 2.47 -0.57 -11.64
CA LYS A 122 3.18 -1.73 -12.20
C LYS A 122 2.22 -2.89 -12.37
N VAL A 123 2.43 -3.67 -13.42
CA VAL A 123 1.65 -4.88 -13.71
C VAL A 123 2.64 -6.01 -13.91
N PHE A 124 2.54 -7.03 -13.07
CA PHE A 124 3.29 -8.27 -13.19
C PHE A 124 2.40 -9.32 -13.84
N GLU A 125 2.91 -10.05 -14.82
CA GLU A 125 2.23 -11.17 -15.46
C GLU A 125 3.16 -12.39 -15.48
N ALA A 126 2.59 -13.57 -15.26
CA ALA A 126 3.30 -14.83 -15.36
C ALA A 126 2.44 -15.90 -16.02
N GLY A 127 3.06 -16.73 -16.86
CA GLY A 127 2.42 -17.85 -17.56
C GLY A 127 3.28 -18.41 -18.67
N TYR A 128 2.76 -19.42 -19.37
CA TYR A 128 3.41 -19.97 -20.56
C TYR A 128 3.14 -19.08 -21.79
N GLU A 129 4.16 -18.84 -22.64
CA GLU A 129 4.02 -17.95 -23.81
C GLU A 129 2.92 -18.38 -24.81
N GLU A 130 2.66 -19.68 -24.88
CA GLU A 130 1.67 -20.28 -25.79
C GLU A 130 0.35 -20.61 -25.08
N SER A 131 0.10 -20.04 -23.91
CA SER A 131 -1.10 -20.29 -23.11
C SER A 131 -1.69 -18.99 -22.56
N GLU A 132 -2.85 -19.10 -21.91
CA GLU A 132 -3.34 -18.01 -21.08
C GLU A 132 -2.38 -17.77 -19.90
N ILE A 133 -2.32 -16.54 -19.42
CA ILE A 133 -1.52 -16.23 -18.24
C ILE A 133 -2.08 -16.94 -17.01
N ASP A 134 -1.21 -17.34 -16.09
CA ASP A 134 -1.60 -17.99 -14.83
C ASP A 134 -1.83 -16.95 -13.72
N LEU A 135 -1.17 -15.79 -13.84
CA LEU A 135 -1.16 -14.74 -12.84
C LEU A 135 -1.02 -13.37 -13.49
N ARG A 136 -1.83 -12.40 -13.04
CA ARG A 136 -1.62 -10.97 -13.26
C ARG A 136 -1.80 -10.26 -11.93
N VAL A 137 -0.84 -9.44 -11.51
CA VAL A 137 -0.93 -8.64 -10.28
C VAL A 137 -0.71 -7.17 -10.61
N GLU A 138 -1.65 -6.32 -10.19
CA GLU A 138 -1.59 -4.87 -10.41
C GLU A 138 -1.21 -4.17 -9.11
N PHE A 139 -0.11 -3.43 -9.16
CA PHE A 139 0.45 -2.64 -8.06
C PHE A 139 0.28 -1.15 -8.34
N GLU A 140 -0.30 -0.42 -7.40
CA GLU A 140 -0.42 1.04 -7.46
C GLU A 140 0.21 1.70 -6.24
N LEU A 141 0.91 2.81 -6.47
CA LEU A 141 1.37 3.70 -5.42
C LEU A 141 0.23 4.62 -5.03
N ILE A 142 -0.35 4.40 -3.85
CA ILE A 142 -1.47 5.19 -3.31
C ILE A 142 -0.94 6.05 -2.16
N GLY A 143 -0.74 7.33 -2.43
CA GLY A 143 -0.04 8.22 -1.51
C GLY A 143 1.45 7.93 -1.54
N ASP A 144 2.03 7.54 -0.41
CA ASP A 144 3.44 7.21 -0.23
C ASP A 144 3.70 5.68 -0.15
N LYS A 145 2.67 4.86 -0.36
CA LYS A 145 2.71 3.40 -0.14
C LYS A 145 2.19 2.60 -1.33
N TRP A 146 2.85 1.49 -1.62
CA TRP A 146 2.42 0.54 -2.63
C TRP A 146 1.32 -0.39 -2.10
N TYR A 147 0.39 -0.71 -2.98
CA TYR A 147 -0.70 -1.65 -2.76
C TYR A 147 -0.93 -2.52 -3.98
N VAL A 148 -1.33 -3.77 -3.76
CA VAL A 148 -2.02 -4.56 -4.78
C VAL A 148 -3.47 -4.08 -4.85
N THR A 149 -3.91 -3.72 -6.05
CA THR A 149 -5.27 -3.23 -6.29
C THR A 149 -6.10 -4.14 -7.18
N ASP A 150 -5.45 -5.00 -7.96
CA ASP A 150 -6.12 -5.99 -8.78
C ASP A 150 -5.31 -7.27 -8.95
N CYS A 151 -5.99 -8.37 -9.24
CA CYS A 151 -5.35 -9.66 -9.50
C CYS A 151 -6.24 -10.55 -10.37
N TYR A 152 -5.60 -11.21 -11.34
CA TYR A 152 -6.10 -12.43 -11.96
C TYR A 152 -5.21 -13.59 -11.49
N THR A 153 -5.81 -14.74 -11.20
CA THR A 153 -5.10 -15.95 -10.82
C THR A 153 -5.81 -17.18 -11.38
N GLY A 154 -5.03 -18.14 -11.89
CA GLY A 154 -5.51 -19.42 -12.41
C GLY A 154 -6.28 -20.25 -11.38
N TRP A 155 -6.12 -19.99 -10.07
CA TRP A 155 -6.96 -20.58 -9.02
C TRP A 155 -8.45 -20.39 -9.28
N TYR A 156 -8.84 -19.25 -9.84
CA TYR A 156 -10.23 -18.92 -10.17
C TYR A 156 -10.39 -18.62 -11.66
N GLY A 157 -9.64 -19.34 -12.50
CA GLY A 157 -9.69 -19.24 -13.95
C GLY A 157 -11.08 -19.57 -14.50
N PHE A 158 -11.31 -19.23 -15.77
CA PHE A 158 -12.59 -19.40 -16.44
C PHE A 158 -13.09 -20.85 -16.48
N ASP A 159 -12.15 -21.80 -16.54
CA ASP A 159 -12.44 -23.24 -16.59
C ASP A 159 -12.88 -23.82 -15.24
N LEU A 160 -12.80 -23.07 -14.15
CA LEU A 160 -13.24 -23.53 -12.83
C LEU A 160 -14.77 -23.65 -12.79
N PRO A 161 -15.35 -24.85 -12.60
CA PRO A 161 -16.79 -24.99 -12.43
C PRO A 161 -17.26 -24.27 -11.18
N ILE A 162 -18.39 -23.56 -11.28
CA ILE A 162 -18.97 -22.85 -10.12
C ILE A 162 -19.22 -23.77 -8.91
N SER A 163 -19.53 -25.04 -9.15
CA SER A 163 -19.74 -26.05 -8.11
C SER A 163 -18.47 -26.36 -7.31
N GLU A 164 -17.29 -26.15 -7.89
CA GLU A 164 -15.99 -26.41 -7.27
C GLU A 164 -15.42 -25.20 -6.52
N LEU A 165 -15.92 -23.98 -6.79
CA LEU A 165 -15.41 -22.74 -6.18
C LEU A 165 -15.22 -22.81 -4.66
N LYS A 166 -16.14 -23.47 -3.95
CA LYS A 166 -16.05 -23.60 -2.49
C LYS A 166 -14.85 -24.43 -2.07
N GLU A 167 -14.61 -25.55 -2.75
CA GLU A 167 -13.48 -26.45 -2.48
C GLU A 167 -12.15 -25.77 -2.85
N THR A 168 -12.11 -25.08 -3.98
CA THR A 168 -10.94 -24.28 -4.39
C THR A 168 -10.58 -23.21 -3.36
N ILE A 169 -11.57 -22.49 -2.82
CA ILE A 169 -11.32 -21.52 -1.74
C ILE A 169 -10.77 -22.21 -0.47
N GLN A 170 -11.24 -23.42 -0.16
CA GLN A 170 -10.72 -24.18 0.98
C GLN A 170 -9.25 -24.58 0.75
N GLN A 171 -8.90 -25.03 -0.45
CA GLN A 171 -7.51 -25.37 -0.79
C GLN A 171 -6.61 -24.13 -0.69
N VAL A 172 -7.02 -22.99 -1.25
CA VAL A 172 -6.28 -21.72 -1.11
C VAL A 172 -6.08 -21.34 0.36
N GLN A 173 -7.08 -21.58 1.21
CA GLN A 173 -6.97 -21.31 2.64
C GLN A 173 -6.03 -22.29 3.36
N GLU A 174 -5.91 -23.52 2.89
CA GLU A 174 -4.97 -24.50 3.41
C GLU A 174 -3.53 -24.16 3.01
N ASP A 175 -3.30 -23.86 1.73
CA ASP A 175 -1.99 -23.42 1.24
C ASP A 175 -1.53 -22.14 1.96
N ASN A 176 -2.46 -21.22 2.22
CA ASN A 176 -2.20 -20.03 3.01
C ASN A 176 -1.81 -20.31 4.46
N LYS A 177 -2.25 -21.43 5.07
CA LYS A 177 -1.79 -21.80 6.42
C LYS A 177 -0.33 -22.22 6.37
N THR A 178 0.04 -23.05 5.40
CA THR A 178 1.42 -23.48 5.19
C THR A 178 2.33 -22.28 4.92
N PHE A 179 1.91 -21.33 4.08
CA PHE A 179 2.64 -20.09 3.87
C PHE A 179 2.86 -19.30 5.19
N LYS A 180 1.82 -19.14 6.01
CA LYS A 180 1.91 -18.39 7.28
C LYS A 180 2.85 -19.02 8.31
N GLU A 181 3.09 -20.32 8.23
CA GLU A 181 4.03 -21.01 9.11
C GLU A 181 5.49 -20.62 8.82
N ILE A 182 5.80 -20.33 7.55
CA ILE A 182 7.15 -19.92 7.10
C ILE A 182 7.30 -18.39 6.94
N HIS A 183 6.19 -17.68 6.72
CA HIS A 183 6.12 -16.24 6.43
C HIS A 183 4.97 -15.57 7.24
N PRO A 184 5.12 -15.39 8.56
CA PRO A 184 4.04 -14.86 9.42
C PRO A 184 3.58 -13.44 9.04
#